data_AF-A0A6V8Q700-F1
#
_entry.id   AF-A0A6V8Q700-F1
#
_cell.length_a   1.000
_cell.length_b   1.000
_cell.length_c   1.000
_cell.angle_alpha   90.00
_cell.angle_beta   90.00
_cell.angle_gamma   90.00
#
_symmetry.space_group_name_H-M   'P 1'
#
loop_
_entity.id
_entity.type
_entity.pdbx_description
1 polymer ?
#
loop_
_entity_poly.entity_id
_entity_poly.type
_entity_poly.pdbx_seq_one_letter_code
_entity_poly.pdbx_strand_id
1 'polypeptide(L)' 'MDLIYLDYNCFQRGFDDPRQIRIQMEALACQEIFIRAEEDLVRLVWSFM' A
#
# COMPACT_ATOMS: atom_id res chain seq x y z
N MET A 1 -10.52 -16.02 2.69
CA MET A 1 -9.61 -15.04 3.29
C MET A 1 -8.63 -14.67 2.21
N ASP A 2 -8.75 -13.47 1.68
CA ASP A 2 -8.03 -13.07 0.47
C ASP A 2 -6.59 -12.71 0.83
N LEU A 3 -5.65 -13.23 0.04
CA LEU A 3 -4.22 -13.01 0.21
C LEU A 3 -3.79 -11.85 -0.69
N ILE A 4 -3.34 -10.75 -0.11
CA ILE A 4 -2.88 -9.58 -0.85
C ILE A 4 -1.37 -9.46 -0.73
N TYR A 5 -0.71 -9.36 -1.88
CA TYR A 5 0.71 -9.08 -1.98
C TYR A 5 0.93 -7.59 -2.23
N LEU A 6 1.77 -6.96 -1.41
CA LEU A 6 2.15 -5.56 -1.54
C LEU A 6 3.67 -5.44 -1.69
N ASP A 7 4.09 -4.79 -2.77
CA ASP A 7 5.49 -4.45 -3.02
C ASP A 7 5.81 -3.10 -2.36
N TYR A 8 6.80 -3.10 -1.46
CA TYR A 8 7.22 -1.93 -0.67
C TYR A 8 7.89 -0.83 -1.52
N ASN A 9 8.22 -1.13 -2.79
CA ASN A 9 8.77 -0.15 -3.74
C ASN A 9 7.85 1.07 -3.97
N CYS A 10 6.55 0.94 -3.74
CA CYS A 10 5.61 2.06 -3.82
C CYS A 10 5.82 3.09 -2.69
N PHE A 11 6.41 2.69 -1.55
CA PHE A 11 6.54 3.53 -0.35
C PHE A 11 7.89 4.23 -0.18
N GLN A 12 8.94 3.80 -0.88
CA GLN A 12 10.28 4.41 -0.75
C GLN A 12 10.50 5.68 -1.60
N ARG A 13 9.51 6.09 -2.38
CA ARG A 13 9.58 7.38 -3.07
C ARG A 13 9.04 8.44 -2.12
N GLY A 14 9.92 9.35 -1.69
CA GLY A 14 9.50 10.58 -1.02
C GLY A 14 8.37 11.21 -1.82
N PHE A 15 7.38 11.79 -1.13
CA PHE A 15 6.36 12.62 -1.75
C PHE A 15 6.99 13.93 -2.26
N ASP A 16 7.97 13.82 -3.15
CA ASP A 16 8.81 14.92 -3.60
C ASP A 16 8.04 15.84 -4.55
N ASP A 17 6.90 15.37 -5.10
CA ASP A 17 6.03 16.19 -5.93
C ASP A 17 4.53 15.85 -5.71
N PRO A 18 3.75 16.74 -5.07
CA PRO A 18 2.31 16.58 -4.87
C PRO A 18 1.49 16.65 -6.17
N ARG A 19 2.11 16.90 -7.34
CA ARG A 19 1.47 16.74 -8.65
C ARG A 19 1.42 15.29 -9.12
N GLN A 20 2.10 14.37 -8.43
CA GLN A 20 2.09 12.95 -8.75
C GLN A 20 0.82 12.28 -8.20
N ILE A 21 -0.32 12.60 -8.82
CA ILE A 21 -1.66 12.07 -8.47
C ILE A 21 -1.65 10.54 -8.36
N ARG A 22 -0.89 9.87 -9.23
CA ARG A 22 -0.72 8.41 -9.19
C ARG A 22 -0.16 7.92 -7.85
N ILE A 23 0.88 8.58 -7.33
CA ILE A 23 1.49 8.22 -6.04
C ILE A 23 0.51 8.46 -4.89
N GLN A 24 -0.27 9.54 -4.95
CA GLN A 24 -1.32 9.80 -3.94
C GLN A 24 -2.39 8.71 -3.95
N MET A 25 -2.84 8.30 -5.13
CA MET A 25 -3.83 7.22 -5.25
C MET A 25 -3.27 5.87 -4.81
N GLU A 26 -2.02 5.56 -5.15
CA GLU A 26 -1.33 4.36 -4.69
C GLU A 26 -1.20 4.36 -3.15
N ALA A 27 -0.84 5.49 -2.53
CA ALA A 27 -0.76 5.62 -1.07
C ALA A 27 -2.13 5.44 -0.38
N LEU A 28 -3.20 6.06 -0.92
CA LEU A 28 -4.57 5.89 -0.41
C LEU A 28 -5.04 4.44 -0.51
N ALA A 29 -4.76 3.78 -1.63
CA ALA A 29 -5.09 2.36 -1.82
C ALA A 29 -4.35 1.47 -0.81
N CYS A 30 -3.08 1.76 -0.54
CA CYS A 30 -2.32 1.02 0.47
C CYS A 30 -2.87 1.25 1.88
N GLN A 31 -3.25 2.48 2.23
CA GLN A 31 -3.87 2.79 3.52
C GLN A 31 -5.16 1.99 3.73
N GLU A 32 -6.03 1.94 2.72
CA GLU A 32 -7.26 1.14 2.76
C GLU A 32 -6.97 -0.36 2.96
N ILE A 33 -5.94 -0.89 2.29
CA ILE A 33 -5.52 -2.28 2.47
C ILE A 33 -5.00 -2.54 3.89
N PHE A 34 -4.29 -1.59 4.50
CA PHE A 34 -3.84 -1.72 5.89
C PHE A 34 -5.00 -1.73 6.88
N ILE A 35 -5.98 -0.84 6.72
CA ILE A 35 -7.19 -0.83 7.57
C ILE A 35 -7.89 -2.20 7.50
N ARG A 36 -8.07 -2.73 6.29
CA ARG A 36 -8.70 -4.05 6.10
C ARG A 36 -7.88 -5.20 6.69
N ALA A 37 -6.56 -5.08 6.70
CA ALA A 37 -5.70 -6.09 7.30
C ALA A 37 -5.73 -6.03 8.83
N GLU A 38 -5.80 -4.83 9.41
CA GLU A 38 -6.01 -4.65 10.86
C GLU A 38 -7.37 -5.19 11.32
N GLU A 39 -8.38 -5.11 10.46
CA GLU A 39 -9.72 -5.70 10.69
C GLU A 39 -9.80 -7.21 10.37
N ASP A 40 -8.67 -7.87 10.11
CA ASP A 40 -8.56 -9.30 9.71
C ASP A 40 -9.38 -9.68 8.45
N LEU A 41 -9.80 -8.70 7.64
CA LEU A 41 -10.56 -8.93 6.41
C LEU A 41 -9.67 -9.47 5.28
N VAL A 42 -8.38 -9.12 5.29
CA VAL A 42 -7.39 -9.56 4.30
C VAL A 42 -6.10 -9.98 4.97
N ARG A 43 -5.37 -10.92 4.35
CA ARG A 43 -4.04 -11.32 4.81
C ARG A 43 -2.97 -10.67 3.94
N LEU A 44 -2.15 -9.83 4.54
CA LEU A 44 -1.03 -9.18 3.86
C LEU A 44 0.23 -10.05 3.85
N VAL A 45 0.88 -10.14 2.70
CA VAL A 45 2.21 -10.76 2.52
C VAL A 45 3.13 -9.76 1.83
N TRP A 46 4.34 -9.61 2.38
CA TRP A 46 5.30 -8.58 1.99
C TRP A 46 6.51 -9.21 1.30
N SER A 47 7.04 -8.53 0.28
CA SER A 47 8.40 -8.76 -0.20
C SER A 47 9.30 -7.63 0.30
N PHE A 48 10.28 -7.98 1.13
CA PHE A 48 11.40 -7.10 1.44
C PHE A 48 12.45 -7.30 0.35
N MET A 49 12.79 -6.25 -0.40
CA MET A 49 14.00 -6.19 -1.22
C MET A 49 14.97 -5.19 -0.60
#